data_AF-A0A078B9R9-F1
#
_entry.id   AF-A0A078B9R9-F1
#
_cell.length_a   1.000
_cell.length_b   1.000
_cell.length_c   1.000
_cell.angle_alpha   90.00
_cell.angle_beta   90.00
_cell.angle_gamma   90.00
#
_symmetry.space_group_name_H-M   'P 1'
#
loop_
_entity.id
_entity.type
_entity.pdbx_description
1 polymer ?
#
loop_
_entity_poly.entity_id
_entity_poly.type
_entity_poly.pdbx_seq_one_letter_code
_entity_poly.pdbx_strand_id
1 'polypeptide(L)'
;MKNQLLVTALLVAATTAIQVSQVLQKQRAESQAQWRQEATNKFSWNATQELKWSVVNSFIDVQTSPDGDVYAIQSIKGDMSEQKYFVYKYDIVTNIWTILDKTFQAKAVRFDRLGNMYYLTPKNCVLNSNKEEIICGLFDFEVTVNKEIIGLSDGTLNQDTLGSPYHQVYSTSSMYYYKALGGQKGITLLKDEPILIDSNGYVDTRFGTGKFISISAGIDGSLWALLDEDQPSGTDYSLVKWQTVAQKWYKVEGATGINLSAYNEISVALVNKAGLLSLSSQANQQKPVSYTG
;
A
#
# COMPACT_ATOMS: atom_id res chain seq x y z
N MET A 1 -43.77 13.28 18.93
CA MET A 1 -43.73 12.67 17.58
C MET A 1 -42.47 12.96 16.75
N LYS A 2 -41.60 13.91 17.12
CA LYS A 2 -40.32 14.15 16.40
C LYS A 2 -39.18 13.14 16.69
N ASN A 3 -39.18 12.47 17.85
CA ASN A 3 -38.12 11.52 18.22
C ASN A 3 -38.27 10.10 17.63
N GLN A 4 -39.46 9.70 17.15
CA GLN A 4 -39.65 8.34 16.61
C GLN A 4 -39.23 8.22 15.14
N LEU A 5 -39.31 9.30 14.35
CA LEU A 5 -38.92 9.32 12.94
C LEU A 5 -37.39 9.27 12.73
N LEU A 6 -36.59 9.79 13.67
CA LEU A 6 -35.14 9.76 13.58
C LEU A 6 -34.56 8.34 13.78
N VAL A 7 -35.18 7.56 14.66
CA VAL A 7 -34.75 6.20 14.99
C VAL A 7 -35.04 5.24 13.84
N THR A 8 -36.17 5.39 13.13
CA THR A 8 -36.51 4.53 11.99
C THR A 8 -35.61 4.79 10.78
N ALA A 9 -35.23 6.04 10.50
CA ALA A 9 -34.33 6.36 9.40
C ALA A 9 -32.90 5.82 9.62
N LEU A 10 -32.40 5.85 10.87
CA LEU A 10 -31.10 5.27 11.23
C LEU A 10 -31.10 3.73 11.16
N LEU A 11 -32.18 3.07 11.56
CA LEU A 11 -32.30 1.61 11.48
C LEU A 11 -32.38 1.11 10.03
N VAL A 12 -33.09 1.80 9.14
CA VAL A 12 -33.18 1.43 7.72
C VAL A 12 -31.83 1.63 7.01
N ALA A 13 -31.13 2.75 7.27
CA ALA A 13 -29.80 3.00 6.71
C ALA A 13 -28.75 2.00 7.21
N ALA A 14 -28.82 1.58 8.48
CA ALA A 14 -27.95 0.53 9.02
C ALA A 14 -28.21 -0.82 8.36
N THR A 15 -29.48 -1.20 8.15
CA THR A 15 -29.82 -2.49 7.51
C THR A 15 -29.39 -2.58 6.04
N THR A 16 -29.50 -1.49 5.27
CA THR A 16 -29.04 -1.48 3.88
C THR A 16 -27.52 -1.49 3.78
N ALA A 17 -26.82 -0.77 4.66
CA ALA A 17 -25.35 -0.80 4.73
C ALA A 17 -24.81 -2.20 5.11
N ILE A 18 -25.48 -2.90 6.03
CA ILE A 18 -25.12 -4.28 6.40
C ILE A 18 -25.33 -5.25 5.23
N GLN A 19 -26.45 -5.14 4.51
CA GLN A 19 -26.74 -5.99 3.36
C GLN A 19 -25.76 -5.74 2.19
N VAL A 20 -25.42 -4.47 1.91
CA VAL A 20 -24.41 -4.13 0.89
C VAL A 20 -23.03 -4.66 1.27
N SER A 21 -22.63 -4.55 2.54
CA SER A 21 -21.37 -5.10 3.05
C SER A 21 -21.29 -6.63 2.90
N GLN A 22 -22.37 -7.36 3.23
CA GLN A 22 -22.42 -8.81 3.10
C GLN A 22 -22.35 -9.28 1.64
N VAL A 23 -23.03 -8.59 0.72
CA VAL A 23 -22.96 -8.90 -0.72
C VAL A 23 -21.56 -8.65 -1.27
N LEU A 24 -20.92 -7.54 -0.88
CA LEU A 24 -19.54 -7.24 -1.26
C LEU A 24 -18.56 -8.28 -0.69
N GLN A 25 -18.70 -8.67 0.57
CA GLN A 25 -17.88 -9.71 1.19
C GLN A 25 -18.02 -11.06 0.48
N LYS A 26 -19.25 -11.45 0.11
CA LYS A 26 -19.51 -12.70 -0.62
C LYS A 26 -18.91 -12.69 -2.03
N GLN A 27 -19.08 -11.60 -2.79
CA GLN A 27 -18.48 -11.45 -4.12
C GLN A 27 -16.95 -11.49 -4.07
N ARG A 28 -16.36 -10.88 -3.03
CA ARG A 28 -14.91 -10.94 -2.78
C ARG A 28 -14.44 -12.37 -2.53
N ALA A 29 -15.13 -13.12 -1.67
CA ALA A 29 -14.79 -14.50 -1.34
C ALA A 29 -14.88 -15.44 -2.56
N GLU A 30 -15.93 -15.31 -3.39
CA GLU A 30 -16.10 -16.11 -4.60
C GLU A 30 -15.02 -15.82 -5.64
N SER A 31 -14.64 -14.55 -5.79
CA SER A 31 -13.58 -14.14 -6.70
C SER A 31 -12.20 -14.58 -6.24
N GLN A 32 -11.91 -14.49 -4.95
CA GLN A 32 -10.67 -15.02 -4.35
C GLN A 32 -10.51 -16.53 -4.61
N ALA A 33 -11.59 -17.31 -4.49
CA ALA A 33 -11.56 -18.74 -4.74
C ALA A 33 -11.25 -19.07 -6.21
N GLN A 34 -11.79 -18.30 -7.16
CA GLN A 34 -11.54 -18.49 -8.59
C GLN A 34 -10.08 -18.24 -8.96
N TRP A 35 -9.45 -17.19 -8.43
CA TRP A 35 -8.04 -16.88 -8.67
C TRP A 35 -7.07 -17.96 -8.20
N ARG A 36 -7.41 -18.67 -7.12
CA ARG A 36 -6.61 -19.80 -6.61
C ARG A 36 -6.57 -20.99 -7.57
N GLN A 37 -7.59 -21.14 -8.42
CA GLN A 37 -7.75 -22.29 -9.32
C GLN A 37 -7.34 -21.96 -10.76
N GLU A 38 -7.73 -20.79 -11.28
CA GLU A 38 -7.36 -20.29 -12.60
C GLU A 38 -7.23 -18.76 -12.54
N ALA A 39 -6.13 -18.19 -13.07
CA ALA A 39 -5.97 -16.74 -13.19
C ALA A 39 -7.02 -16.20 -14.19
N THR A 40 -8.21 -15.87 -13.71
CA THR A 40 -9.33 -15.38 -14.52
C THR A 40 -9.51 -13.87 -14.31
N ASN A 41 -9.59 -13.14 -15.42
CA ASN A 41 -9.39 -11.70 -15.43
C ASN A 41 -10.65 -10.92 -15.04
N LYS A 42 -10.81 -10.67 -13.74
CA LYS A 42 -12.01 -10.04 -13.18
C LYS A 42 -11.67 -8.79 -12.35
N PHE A 43 -11.04 -7.81 -12.99
CA PHE A 43 -10.75 -6.50 -12.39
C PHE A 43 -11.43 -5.37 -13.14
N SER A 44 -12.18 -4.54 -12.40
CA SER A 44 -12.64 -3.24 -12.88
C SER A 44 -11.99 -2.14 -12.04
N TRP A 45 -11.36 -1.19 -12.71
CA TRP A 45 -10.71 -0.08 -12.03
C TRP A 45 -11.67 1.09 -11.95
N ASN A 46 -12.04 1.48 -10.73
CA ASN A 46 -12.73 2.74 -10.51
C ASN A 46 -11.65 3.77 -10.16
N ALA A 47 -11.37 4.67 -11.09
CA ALA A 47 -10.61 5.87 -10.77
C ALA A 47 -11.39 6.65 -9.70
N THR A 48 -10.73 6.99 -8.59
CA THR A 48 -11.33 7.93 -7.65
C THR A 48 -11.49 9.30 -8.33
N GLN A 49 -12.37 10.15 -7.81
CA GLN A 49 -12.70 11.43 -8.45
C GLN A 49 -11.42 12.20 -8.81
N GLU A 50 -11.29 12.57 -10.09
CA GLU A 50 -10.15 13.36 -10.57
C GLU A 50 -10.16 14.71 -9.84
N LEU A 51 -9.23 14.89 -8.91
CA LEU A 51 -9.05 16.16 -8.24
C LEU A 51 -8.31 17.08 -9.21
N LYS A 52 -9.03 18.07 -9.76
CA LYS A 52 -8.43 19.09 -10.65
C LYS A 52 -7.60 20.05 -9.80
N TRP A 53 -6.28 20.02 -9.97
CA TRP A 53 -5.34 20.83 -9.19
C TRP A 53 -4.83 22.04 -9.97
N SER A 54 -4.80 23.22 -9.31
CA SER A 54 -4.17 24.46 -9.81
C SER A 54 -2.71 24.61 -9.38
N VAL A 55 -2.20 23.68 -8.58
CA VAL A 55 -0.85 23.60 -7.99
C VAL A 55 -0.33 22.17 -8.19
N VAL A 56 0.99 21.94 -8.27
CA VAL A 56 1.57 20.59 -8.36
C VAL A 56 1.41 19.85 -7.02
N ASN A 57 0.18 19.43 -6.73
CA ASN A 57 -0.19 18.56 -5.64
C ASN A 57 -0.37 17.16 -6.23
N SER A 58 0.44 16.20 -5.79
CA SER A 58 0.36 14.81 -6.25
C SER A 58 0.39 13.87 -5.06
N PHE A 59 -0.44 12.82 -5.11
CA PHE A 59 -0.19 11.67 -4.27
C PHE A 59 1.09 10.99 -4.73
N ILE A 60 1.94 10.59 -3.79
CA ILE A 60 3.25 9.96 -4.06
C ILE A 60 3.37 8.56 -3.46
N ASP A 61 2.50 8.24 -2.52
CA ASP A 61 2.47 6.95 -1.82
C ASP A 61 1.02 6.61 -1.47
N VAL A 62 0.75 5.30 -1.39
CA VAL A 62 -0.56 4.77 -1.00
C VAL A 62 -0.33 3.53 -0.14
N GLN A 63 -1.12 3.38 0.91
CA GLN A 63 -1.06 2.22 1.79
C GLN A 63 -2.45 1.81 2.23
N THR A 64 -2.72 0.51 2.23
CA THR A 64 -3.95 -0.06 2.77
C THR A 64 -3.69 -0.70 4.13
N SER A 65 -4.54 -0.43 5.11
CA SER A 65 -4.45 -1.07 6.42
C SER A 65 -4.94 -2.53 6.36
N PRO A 66 -4.63 -3.36 7.39
CA PRO A 66 -5.19 -4.71 7.52
C PRO A 66 -6.73 -4.76 7.58
N ASP A 67 -7.38 -3.64 7.88
CA ASP A 67 -8.85 -3.52 7.89
C ASP A 67 -9.42 -3.09 6.53
N GLY A 68 -8.56 -2.77 5.55
CA GLY A 68 -8.96 -2.33 4.23
C GLY A 68 -9.17 -0.81 4.10
N ASP A 69 -8.82 -0.02 5.11
CA ASP A 69 -8.80 1.44 5.01
C ASP A 69 -7.65 1.90 4.12
N VAL A 70 -7.90 2.81 3.18
CA VAL A 70 -6.88 3.32 2.26
C VAL A 70 -6.36 4.68 2.73
N TYR A 71 -5.04 4.79 2.80
CA TYR A 71 -4.30 5.99 3.14
C TYR A 71 -3.42 6.39 1.96
N ALA A 72 -3.24 7.70 1.76
CA ALA A 72 -2.36 8.21 0.71
C ALA A 72 -1.57 9.41 1.21
N ILE A 73 -0.37 9.56 0.67
CA ILE A 73 0.53 10.66 1.02
C ILE A 73 0.52 11.67 -0.11
N GLN A 74 0.10 12.89 0.20
CA GLN A 74 0.18 14.00 -0.73
C GLN A 74 1.48 14.77 -0.49
N SER A 75 2.22 15.00 -1.57
CA SER A 75 3.34 15.93 -1.58
C SER A 75 2.87 17.27 -2.15
N ILE A 76 3.12 18.35 -1.40
CA ILE A 76 2.83 19.73 -1.80
C ILE A 76 4.14 20.51 -1.85
N LYS A 77 4.51 21.00 -3.02
CA LYS A 77 5.65 21.89 -3.21
C LYS A 77 5.17 23.18 -3.88
N GLY A 78 5.12 24.27 -3.12
CA GLY A 78 4.94 25.60 -3.70
C GLY A 78 6.25 26.11 -4.32
N ASP A 79 6.17 27.07 -5.22
CA ASP A 79 7.31 27.58 -6.00
C ASP A 79 8.49 28.07 -5.15
N MET A 80 8.23 28.51 -3.91
CA MET A 80 9.24 28.99 -2.96
C MET A 80 9.08 28.40 -1.55
N SER A 81 8.29 27.34 -1.37
CA SER A 81 8.09 26.72 -0.06
C SER A 81 8.87 25.41 0.06
N GLU A 82 9.24 25.07 1.29
CA GLU A 82 9.66 23.69 1.59
C GLU A 82 8.54 22.71 1.20
N GLN A 83 8.96 21.52 0.75
CA GLN A 83 8.06 20.45 0.39
C GLN A 83 7.37 19.93 1.65
N LYS A 84 6.03 19.88 1.62
CA LYS A 84 5.20 19.39 2.72
C LYS A 84 4.55 18.08 2.36
N TYR A 85 4.37 17.23 3.36
CA TYR A 85 3.77 15.91 3.19
C TYR A 85 2.58 15.75 4.12
N PHE A 86 1.44 15.32 3.57
CA PHE A 86 0.21 15.15 4.35
C PHE A 86 -0.38 13.76 4.15
N VAL A 87 -0.81 13.16 5.25
CA VAL A 87 -1.49 11.86 5.25
C VAL A 87 -2.99 12.07 5.09
N TYR A 88 -3.56 11.48 4.06
CA TYR A 88 -5.00 11.44 3.82
C TYR A 88 -5.53 10.03 4.07
N LYS A 89 -6.76 9.95 4.57
CA LYS A 89 -7.56 8.73 4.63
C LYS A 89 -8.73 8.85 3.65
N TYR A 90 -8.98 7.79 2.90
CA TYR A 90 -10.12 7.70 2.02
C TYR A 90 -11.34 7.16 2.76
N ASP A 91 -12.47 7.85 2.62
CA ASP A 91 -13.77 7.35 3.03
C ASP A 91 -14.49 6.80 1.80
N ILE A 92 -14.65 5.47 1.76
CA ILE A 92 -15.33 4.77 0.66
C ILE A 92 -16.83 5.06 0.58
N VAL A 93 -17.47 5.42 1.71
CA VAL A 93 -18.91 5.70 1.77
C VAL A 93 -19.19 7.06 1.16
N THR A 94 -18.38 8.06 1.50
CA THR A 94 -18.54 9.43 1.00
C THR A 94 -17.74 9.72 -0.27
N ASN A 95 -16.80 8.84 -0.64
CA ASN A 95 -15.86 9.03 -1.75
C ASN A 95 -15.01 10.31 -1.58
N ILE A 96 -14.55 10.58 -0.36
CA ILE A 96 -13.80 11.79 0.00
C ILE A 96 -12.48 11.42 0.67
N TRP A 97 -11.41 12.15 0.31
CA TRP A 97 -10.13 12.12 1.01
C TRP A 97 -10.12 13.15 2.14
N THR A 98 -9.81 12.72 3.35
CA THR A 98 -9.71 13.58 4.53
C THR A 98 -8.30 13.56 5.10
N ILE A 99 -7.73 14.73 5.33
CA ILE A 99 -6.43 14.87 5.99
C ILE A 99 -6.54 14.42 7.47
N LEU A 100 -5.63 13.54 7.91
CA LEU A 100 -5.64 13.01 9.27
C LEU A 100 -5.22 14.07 10.30
N ASP A 101 -4.15 14.79 10.00
CA ASP A 101 -3.60 15.83 10.87
C ASP A 101 -2.92 16.90 10.00
N LYS A 102 -3.37 18.15 10.14
CA LYS A 102 -2.87 19.30 9.36
C LYS A 102 -1.52 19.81 9.84
N THR A 103 -1.09 19.42 11.04
CA THR A 103 0.14 19.89 11.69
C THR A 103 1.28 18.88 11.62
N PHE A 104 0.96 17.63 11.29
CA PHE A 104 1.90 16.54 11.21
C PHE A 104 2.26 16.22 9.75
N GLN A 105 3.50 15.79 9.53
CA GLN A 105 3.99 15.42 8.21
C GLN A 105 4.62 14.03 8.22
N ALA A 106 4.23 13.21 7.26
CA ALA A 106 4.84 11.91 6.98
C ALA A 106 4.86 11.68 5.47
N LYS A 107 5.98 11.16 4.96
CA LYS A 107 6.16 10.85 3.55
C LYS A 107 5.78 9.41 3.17
N ALA A 108 5.56 8.55 4.17
CA ALA A 108 5.02 7.19 4.02
C ALA A 108 4.29 6.78 5.30
N VAL A 109 3.35 5.84 5.17
CA VAL A 109 2.73 5.15 6.30
C VAL A 109 2.80 3.65 6.10
N ARG A 110 2.97 2.91 7.20
CA ARG A 110 3.04 1.45 7.21
C ARG A 110 2.19 0.91 8.35
N PHE A 111 1.80 -0.35 8.24
CA PHE A 111 1.00 -1.02 9.25
C PHE A 111 1.64 -2.36 9.59
N ASP A 112 1.64 -2.71 10.86
CA ASP A 112 1.77 -4.13 11.21
C ASP A 112 0.46 -4.87 10.92
N ARG A 113 0.48 -6.21 10.94
CA ARG A 113 -0.72 -7.01 10.66
C ARG A 113 -1.82 -6.90 11.72
N LEU A 114 -1.55 -6.27 12.87
CA LEU A 114 -2.54 -5.98 13.91
C LEU A 114 -3.21 -4.61 13.71
N GLY A 115 -2.78 -3.85 12.69
CA GLY A 115 -3.36 -2.56 12.36
C GLY A 115 -2.72 -1.37 13.07
N ASN A 116 -1.60 -1.56 13.79
CA ASN A 116 -0.88 -0.42 14.36
C ASN A 116 -0.20 0.35 13.23
N MET A 117 -0.46 1.66 13.19
CA MET A 117 0.07 2.56 12.17
C MET A 117 1.44 3.11 12.59
N TYR A 118 2.36 3.15 11.63
CA TYR A 118 3.69 3.73 11.75
C TYR A 118 3.90 4.75 10.64
N TYR A 119 4.73 5.75 10.91
CA TYR A 119 4.97 6.87 10.01
C TYR A 119 6.43 6.98 9.64
N LEU A 120 6.72 7.30 8.38
CA LEU A 120 8.05 7.76 7.98
C LEU A 120 8.04 9.27 7.81
N THR A 121 8.84 9.99 8.58
CA THR A 121 8.93 11.46 8.47
C THR A 121 9.75 11.89 7.24
N PRO A 122 9.63 13.16 6.81
CA PRO A 122 10.50 13.72 5.77
C PRO A 122 12.01 13.65 6.09
N LYS A 123 12.38 13.44 7.36
CA LYS A 123 13.76 13.31 7.83
C LYS A 123 14.22 11.85 7.96
N ASN A 124 13.53 10.89 7.33
CA ASN A 124 13.87 9.46 7.38
C ASN A 124 13.79 8.86 8.79
N CYS A 125 12.89 9.35 9.62
CA CYS A 125 12.64 8.81 10.96
C CYS A 125 11.30 8.06 11.01
N VAL A 126 11.34 6.83 11.53
CA VAL A 126 10.17 6.00 11.80
C VAL A 126 9.58 6.41 13.15
N LEU A 127 8.28 6.69 13.16
CA LEU A 127 7.51 6.98 14.37
C LEU A 127 6.44 5.91 14.59
N ASN A 128 6.07 5.69 15.85
CA ASN A 128 4.92 4.84 16.20
C ASN A 128 3.58 5.58 16.04
N SER A 129 2.48 4.93 16.40
CA SER A 129 1.12 5.48 16.34
C SER A 129 0.93 6.74 17.19
N ASN A 130 1.71 6.88 18.27
CA ASN A 130 1.72 8.05 19.15
C ASN A 130 2.63 9.17 18.64
N LYS A 131 3.24 9.01 17.46
CA LYS A 131 4.23 9.92 16.86
C LYS A 131 5.51 10.06 17.67
N GLU A 132 5.83 9.05 18.48
CA GLU A 132 7.12 8.97 19.17
C GLU A 132 8.17 8.42 18.20
N GLU A 133 9.34 9.06 18.16
CA GLU A 133 10.45 8.63 17.32
C GLU A 133 11.02 7.30 17.81
N ILE A 134 11.17 6.35 16.89
CA ILE A 134 11.74 5.03 17.15
C ILE A 134 13.17 4.98 16.62
N ILE A 135 13.36 5.27 15.33
CA ILE A 135 14.66 5.17 14.66
C ILE A 135 14.73 6.12 13.46
N CYS A 136 15.89 6.72 13.21
CA CYS A 136 16.17 7.52 12.01
C CYS A 136 17.21 6.85 11.11
N GLY A 137 17.17 7.17 9.82
CA GLY A 137 18.12 6.66 8.83
C GLY A 137 17.55 5.61 7.88
N LEU A 138 16.22 5.57 7.73
CA LEU A 138 15.51 4.64 6.85
C LEU A 138 14.75 5.42 5.78
N PHE A 139 14.87 5.04 4.51
CA PHE A 139 14.11 5.70 3.43
C PHE A 139 12.80 4.98 3.07
N ASP A 140 12.68 3.71 3.46
CA ASP A 140 11.46 2.89 3.41
C ASP A 140 11.55 1.83 4.52
N PHE A 141 10.41 1.26 4.93
CA PHE A 141 10.38 0.27 5.99
C PHE A 141 9.10 -0.56 5.98
N GLU A 142 9.14 -1.68 6.69
CA GLU A 142 7.97 -2.45 7.09
C GLU A 142 8.07 -2.85 8.56
N VAL A 143 6.93 -3.18 9.18
CA VAL A 143 6.86 -3.52 10.61
C VAL A 143 6.12 -4.83 10.83
N THR A 144 6.75 -5.77 11.55
CA THR A 144 6.11 -7.03 11.93
C THR A 144 5.22 -6.86 13.15
N VAL A 145 4.34 -7.83 13.41
CA VAL A 145 3.52 -7.86 14.63
C VAL A 145 4.32 -7.90 15.94
N ASN A 146 5.60 -8.27 15.87
CA ASN A 146 6.50 -8.34 17.02
C ASN A 146 7.28 -7.04 17.26
N LYS A 147 6.85 -5.92 16.64
CA LYS A 147 7.53 -4.62 16.72
C LYS A 147 8.96 -4.65 16.15
N GLU A 148 9.19 -5.51 15.17
CA GLU A 148 10.44 -5.56 14.41
C GLU A 148 10.29 -4.70 13.17
N ILE A 149 11.16 -3.70 13.03
CA ILE A 149 11.23 -2.78 11.91
C ILE A 149 12.29 -3.29 10.95
N ILE A 150 11.89 -3.63 9.74
CA ILE A 150 12.82 -3.97 8.67
C ILE A 150 12.85 -2.76 7.74
N GLY A 151 13.90 -1.97 7.82
CA GLY A 151 14.06 -0.73 7.07
C GLY A 151 15.10 -0.85 5.96
N LEU A 152 14.95 -0.01 4.94
CA LEU A 152 15.98 0.20 3.91
C LEU A 152 16.81 1.43 4.30
N SER A 153 18.12 1.23 4.48
CA SER A 153 19.03 2.24 5.01
C SER A 153 19.27 3.37 4.02
N ASP A 154 19.19 4.62 4.47
CA ASP A 154 19.59 5.79 3.68
C ASP A 154 21.11 6.04 3.68
N GLY A 155 21.88 5.15 4.32
CA GLY A 155 23.34 5.23 4.46
C GLY A 155 23.81 5.88 5.75
N THR A 156 22.92 6.41 6.60
CA THR A 156 23.28 6.97 7.91
C THR A 156 23.44 5.91 8.99
N LEU A 157 22.73 4.79 8.87
CA LEU A 157 22.86 3.63 9.77
C LEU A 157 23.84 2.60 9.20
N ASN A 158 24.49 1.84 10.09
CA ASN A 158 25.24 0.66 9.71
C ASN A 158 24.34 -0.32 8.95
N GLN A 159 24.84 -0.82 7.82
CA GLN A 159 24.04 -1.68 6.94
C GLN A 159 24.02 -3.12 7.46
N ASP A 160 22.81 -3.64 7.62
CA ASP A 160 22.53 -5.02 7.99
C ASP A 160 22.24 -5.88 6.76
N THR A 161 22.30 -7.19 6.96
CA THR A 161 21.74 -8.20 6.05
C THR A 161 20.51 -8.82 6.70
N LEU A 162 19.71 -9.58 5.93
CA LEU A 162 18.61 -10.35 6.52
C LEU A 162 19.07 -11.32 7.61
N GLY A 163 20.30 -11.86 7.50
CA GLY A 163 20.90 -12.76 8.49
C GLY A 163 21.49 -12.07 9.72
N SER A 164 21.61 -10.73 9.72
CA SER A 164 22.09 -9.99 10.88
C SER A 164 21.15 -10.16 12.08
N PRO A 165 21.62 -10.04 13.32
CA PRO A 165 20.74 -9.89 14.47
C PRO A 165 19.98 -8.56 14.39
N TYR A 166 18.82 -8.48 15.06
CA TYR A 166 18.12 -7.20 15.24
C TYR A 166 18.83 -6.34 16.28
N HIS A 167 18.88 -5.03 16.02
CA HIS A 167 19.26 -4.01 16.99
C HIS A 167 18.07 -3.68 17.89
N GLN A 168 18.32 -3.36 19.16
CA GLN A 168 17.29 -2.93 20.09
C GLN A 168 17.20 -1.41 20.13
N VAL A 169 15.98 -0.88 20.16
CA VAL A 169 15.75 0.55 20.35
C VAL A 169 14.55 0.78 21.26
N TYR A 170 14.68 1.78 22.14
CA TYR A 170 13.66 2.09 23.14
C TYR A 170 12.98 3.41 22.78
N SER A 171 11.68 3.35 22.56
CA SER A 171 10.82 4.54 22.63
C SER A 171 10.41 4.78 24.08
N THR A 172 9.80 5.93 24.35
CA THR A 172 9.22 6.27 25.66
C THR A 172 8.19 5.26 26.15
N SER A 173 7.46 4.59 25.25
CA SER A 173 6.33 3.72 25.58
C SER A 173 6.57 2.22 25.34
N SER A 174 7.62 1.84 24.60
CA SER A 174 7.84 0.47 24.16
C SER A 174 9.26 0.22 23.66
N MET A 175 9.72 -1.02 23.78
CA MET A 175 10.90 -1.53 23.08
C MET A 175 10.51 -1.96 21.67
N TYR A 176 11.38 -1.65 20.71
CA TYR A 176 11.33 -2.05 19.31
C TYR A 176 12.64 -2.72 18.92
N TYR A 177 12.59 -3.44 17.81
CA TYR A 177 13.74 -4.07 17.20
C TYR A 177 13.88 -3.54 15.77
N TYR A 178 15.11 -3.36 15.27
CA TYR A 178 15.27 -2.92 13.88
C TYR A 178 16.43 -3.60 13.15
N LYS A 179 16.30 -3.64 11.82
CA LYS A 179 17.37 -3.92 10.85
C LYS A 179 17.38 -2.81 9.80
N ALA A 180 18.55 -2.34 9.42
CA ALA A 180 18.73 -1.33 8.38
C ALA A 180 19.43 -1.96 7.16
N LEU A 181 18.65 -2.51 6.23
CA LEU A 181 19.16 -3.25 5.08
C LEU A 181 19.80 -2.32 4.04
N GLY A 182 20.95 -2.72 3.50
CA GLY A 182 21.66 -2.00 2.43
C GLY A 182 21.61 -2.72 1.09
N GLY A 183 21.45 -1.97 0.00
CA GLY A 183 21.49 -2.48 -1.38
C GLY A 183 20.13 -2.89 -1.97
N GLN A 184 19.04 -2.61 -1.27
CA GLN A 184 17.67 -2.84 -1.73
C GLN A 184 17.02 -1.50 -2.08
N LYS A 185 16.03 -1.53 -2.97
CA LYS A 185 15.23 -0.35 -3.34
C LYS A 185 13.74 -0.47 -2.99
N GLY A 186 13.28 -1.67 -2.61
CA GLY A 186 11.90 -1.92 -2.21
C GLY A 186 11.78 -3.08 -1.24
N ILE A 187 10.74 -3.03 -0.40
CA ILE A 187 10.45 -4.04 0.62
C ILE A 187 8.93 -4.20 0.77
N THR A 188 8.48 -5.41 1.09
CA THR A 188 7.15 -5.67 1.63
C THR A 188 7.19 -6.88 2.58
N LEU A 189 6.14 -7.10 3.39
CA LEU A 189 6.03 -8.29 4.25
C LEU A 189 4.93 -9.22 3.78
N LEU A 190 5.30 -10.43 3.38
CA LEU A 190 4.34 -11.52 3.16
C LEU A 190 4.22 -12.34 4.44
N LYS A 191 3.19 -12.06 5.25
CA LYS A 191 2.97 -12.71 6.56
C LYS A 191 4.18 -12.58 7.51
N ASP A 192 4.68 -11.35 7.66
CA ASP A 192 5.89 -11.00 8.43
C ASP A 192 7.23 -11.51 7.85
N GLU A 193 7.21 -12.21 6.70
CA GLU A 193 8.44 -12.53 5.98
C GLU A 193 8.79 -11.43 4.96
N PRO A 194 10.01 -10.86 5.00
CA PRO A 194 10.40 -9.82 4.07
C PRO A 194 10.58 -10.36 2.65
N ILE A 195 10.00 -9.63 1.70
CA ILE A 195 10.29 -9.75 0.27
C ILE A 195 10.96 -8.45 -0.15
N LEU A 196 12.15 -8.58 -0.75
CA LEU A 196 13.00 -7.46 -1.10
C LEU A 196 13.09 -7.32 -2.62
N ILE A 197 13.20 -6.08 -3.08
CA ILE A 197 13.64 -5.74 -4.43
C ILE A 197 15.06 -5.20 -4.31
N ASP A 198 16.01 -5.82 -4.99
CA ASP A 198 17.39 -5.35 -5.03
C ASP A 198 17.54 -4.02 -5.79
N SER A 199 18.73 -3.41 -5.73
CA SER A 199 19.03 -2.17 -6.44
C SER A 199 18.86 -2.25 -7.96
N ASN A 200 18.95 -3.44 -8.55
CA ASN A 200 18.77 -3.69 -9.98
C ASN A 200 17.31 -3.97 -10.36
N GLY A 201 16.39 -4.03 -9.39
CA GLY A 201 14.98 -4.33 -9.62
C GLY A 201 14.59 -5.78 -9.47
N TYR A 202 15.51 -6.71 -9.22
CA TYR A 202 15.14 -8.10 -9.09
C TYR A 202 14.57 -8.40 -7.71
N VAL A 203 13.47 -9.13 -7.70
CA VAL A 203 12.94 -9.79 -6.50
C VAL A 203 13.70 -11.10 -6.26
N ASP A 204 13.58 -11.64 -5.04
CA ASP A 204 14.04 -12.99 -4.70
C ASP A 204 13.62 -14.03 -5.77
N THR A 205 14.54 -14.90 -6.17
CA THR A 205 14.36 -15.89 -7.26
C THR A 205 13.22 -16.88 -7.01
N ARG A 206 12.77 -17.04 -5.76
CA ARG A 206 11.54 -17.78 -5.41
C ARG A 206 10.29 -17.18 -6.06
N PHE A 207 10.33 -15.91 -6.43
CA PHE A 207 9.28 -15.19 -7.14
C PHE A 207 9.66 -14.93 -8.61
N GLY A 208 10.50 -15.77 -9.21
CA GLY A 208 10.88 -15.65 -10.62
C GLY A 208 11.94 -14.56 -10.89
N THR A 209 12.06 -14.15 -12.16
CA THR A 209 13.15 -13.28 -12.64
C THR A 209 12.69 -11.88 -13.07
N GLY A 210 11.51 -11.44 -12.62
CA GLY A 210 10.97 -10.14 -12.99
C GLY A 210 11.74 -8.98 -12.36
N LYS A 211 11.87 -7.87 -13.10
CA LYS A 211 12.33 -6.59 -12.58
C LYS A 211 11.13 -5.76 -12.14
N PHE A 212 11.19 -5.20 -10.94
CA PHE A 212 10.10 -4.43 -10.34
C PHE A 212 10.61 -3.11 -9.77
N ILE A 213 9.73 -2.12 -9.76
CA ILE A 213 9.97 -0.84 -9.08
C ILE A 213 9.27 -0.75 -7.72
N SER A 214 8.23 -1.56 -7.50
CA SER A 214 7.46 -1.62 -6.26
C SER A 214 6.81 -2.99 -6.12
N ILE A 215 6.60 -3.44 -4.89
CA ILE A 215 6.00 -4.72 -4.54
C ILE A 215 5.14 -4.53 -3.29
N SER A 216 4.01 -5.23 -3.22
CA SER A 216 3.11 -5.18 -2.06
C SER A 216 2.45 -6.54 -1.85
N ALA A 217 2.44 -6.98 -0.60
CA ALA A 217 1.73 -8.17 -0.16
C ALA A 217 0.40 -7.80 0.49
N GLY A 218 -0.68 -8.48 0.09
CA GLY A 218 -1.99 -8.36 0.74
C GLY A 218 -2.08 -9.20 2.02
N ILE A 219 -3.05 -8.86 2.88
CA ILE A 219 -3.29 -9.54 4.16
C ILE A 219 -3.65 -11.03 3.99
N ASP A 220 -4.19 -11.39 2.82
CA ASP A 220 -4.54 -12.77 2.44
C ASP A 220 -3.37 -13.57 1.84
N GLY A 221 -2.19 -12.96 1.72
CA GLY A 221 -1.00 -13.55 1.13
C GLY A 221 -0.92 -13.41 -0.39
N SER A 222 -1.79 -12.62 -1.01
CA SER A 222 -1.61 -12.19 -2.40
C SER A 222 -0.36 -11.32 -2.55
N LEU A 223 0.30 -11.41 -3.71
CA LEU A 223 1.52 -10.65 -3.98
C LEU A 223 1.41 -9.93 -5.32
N TRP A 224 1.72 -8.64 -5.29
CA TRP A 224 1.52 -7.70 -6.39
C TRP A 224 2.77 -6.88 -6.60
N ALA A 225 3.06 -6.49 -7.84
CA ALA A 225 4.23 -5.69 -8.16
C ALA A 225 3.99 -4.77 -9.36
N LEU A 226 4.84 -3.76 -9.50
CA LEU A 226 4.90 -2.88 -10.67
C LEU A 226 6.12 -3.24 -11.52
N LEU A 227 5.85 -3.80 -12.70
CA LEU A 227 6.84 -4.36 -13.62
C LEU A 227 7.63 -3.28 -14.36
N ASP A 228 8.95 -3.37 -14.24
CA ASP A 228 9.93 -2.56 -14.94
C ASP A 228 10.32 -3.20 -16.27
N GLU A 229 9.63 -2.82 -17.35
CA GLU A 229 9.90 -3.28 -18.73
C GLU A 229 10.99 -2.40 -19.40
N ASP A 230 12.06 -2.07 -18.65
CA ASP A 230 13.14 -1.15 -19.05
C ASP A 230 12.60 0.21 -19.54
N GLN A 231 11.53 0.68 -18.91
CA GLN A 231 10.88 1.94 -19.26
C GLN A 231 11.67 3.13 -18.66
N PRO A 232 11.56 4.35 -19.23
CA PRO A 232 12.20 5.52 -18.63
C PRO A 232 11.75 5.71 -17.18
N SER A 233 12.69 6.07 -16.30
CA SER A 233 12.38 6.38 -14.90
C SER A 233 11.30 7.47 -14.82
N GLY A 234 10.32 7.27 -13.92
CA GLY A 234 9.18 8.19 -13.74
C GLY A 234 8.00 7.96 -14.70
N THR A 235 7.96 6.84 -15.41
CA THR A 235 6.78 6.41 -16.19
C THR A 235 5.82 5.55 -15.36
N ASP A 236 4.62 5.31 -15.88
CA ASP A 236 3.67 4.40 -15.24
C ASP A 236 4.02 2.96 -15.60
N TYR A 237 4.31 2.15 -14.58
CA TYR A 237 4.69 0.75 -14.72
C TYR A 237 3.47 -0.16 -14.69
N SER A 238 3.57 -1.31 -15.33
CA SER A 238 2.43 -2.22 -15.44
C SER A 238 2.22 -2.99 -14.13
N LEU A 239 0.98 -3.05 -13.65
CA LEU A 239 0.65 -3.89 -12.50
C LEU A 239 0.72 -5.37 -12.89
N VAL A 240 1.41 -6.16 -12.08
CA VAL A 240 1.45 -7.61 -12.18
C VAL A 240 1.05 -8.27 -10.86
N LYS A 241 0.59 -9.51 -10.96
CA LYS A 241 0.23 -10.35 -9.82
C LYS A 241 0.98 -11.66 -9.86
N TRP A 242 1.53 -12.09 -8.72
CA TRP A 242 2.15 -13.40 -8.58
C TRP A 242 1.08 -14.48 -8.40
N GLN A 243 1.18 -15.55 -9.17
CA GLN A 243 0.34 -16.73 -9.03
C GLN A 243 1.19 -17.85 -8.42
N THR A 244 0.82 -18.30 -7.22
CA THR A 244 1.62 -19.23 -6.40
C THR A 244 1.73 -20.65 -6.98
N VAL A 245 0.69 -21.15 -7.65
CA VAL A 245 0.63 -22.52 -8.20
C VAL A 245 1.49 -22.67 -9.45
N ALA A 246 1.37 -21.71 -10.38
CA ALA A 246 2.11 -21.63 -11.62
C ALA A 246 3.49 -21.01 -11.46
N GLN A 247 3.75 -20.36 -10.31
CA GLN A 247 4.98 -19.64 -9.98
C GLN A 247 5.35 -18.61 -11.06
N LYS A 248 4.37 -17.78 -11.44
CA LYS A 248 4.47 -16.83 -12.55
C LYS A 248 3.81 -15.50 -12.23
N TRP A 249 4.33 -14.43 -12.84
CA TRP A 249 3.70 -13.12 -12.84
C TRP A 249 2.72 -12.97 -14.00
N TYR A 250 1.58 -12.34 -13.72
CA TYR A 250 0.50 -12.08 -14.69
C TYR A 250 0.22 -10.58 -14.76
N LYS A 251 0.24 -9.99 -15.96
CA LYS A 251 0.06 -8.56 -16.20
C LYS A 251 -1.40 -8.15 -16.20
N VAL A 252 -1.81 -7.29 -15.28
CA VAL A 252 -3.17 -6.77 -15.25
C VAL A 252 -3.35 -5.70 -16.33
N GLU A 253 -4.14 -6.00 -17.35
CA GLU A 253 -4.35 -5.08 -18.47
C GLU A 253 -5.00 -3.76 -18.02
N GLY A 254 -4.44 -2.65 -18.51
CA GLY A 254 -4.94 -1.30 -18.27
C GLY A 254 -4.67 -0.75 -16.86
N ALA A 255 -3.98 -1.49 -16.00
CA ALA A 255 -3.60 -1.05 -14.67
C ALA A 255 -2.13 -0.66 -14.62
N THR A 256 -1.84 0.61 -14.40
CA THR A 256 -0.47 1.13 -14.33
C THR A 256 -0.29 2.13 -13.20
N GLY A 257 0.94 2.25 -12.68
CA GLY A 257 1.27 3.19 -11.63
C GLY A 257 2.76 3.27 -11.30
N ILE A 258 3.12 4.13 -10.35
CA ILE A 258 4.47 4.29 -9.78
C ILE A 258 4.55 3.79 -8.34
N ASN A 259 3.42 3.60 -7.67
CA ASN A 259 3.32 3.06 -6.32
C ASN A 259 2.03 2.23 -6.20
N LEU A 260 2.07 1.17 -5.39
CA LEU A 260 0.95 0.27 -5.19
C LEU A 260 0.79 -0.13 -3.72
N SER A 261 -0.44 -0.47 -3.33
CA SER A 261 -0.70 -1.16 -2.08
C SER A 261 -1.79 -2.20 -2.27
N ALA A 262 -1.48 -3.44 -1.91
CA ALA A 262 -2.41 -4.54 -1.98
C ALA A 262 -3.09 -4.75 -0.62
N TYR A 263 -4.41 -4.74 -0.60
CA TYR A 263 -5.17 -5.23 0.55
C TYR A 263 -5.32 -6.75 0.47
N ASN A 264 -5.70 -7.26 -0.70
CA ASN A 264 -5.95 -8.67 -0.93
C ASN A 264 -5.87 -9.04 -2.43
N GLU A 265 -6.19 -10.28 -2.77
CA GLU A 265 -6.17 -10.89 -4.10
C GLU A 265 -6.95 -10.12 -5.19
N ILE A 266 -7.84 -9.20 -4.79
CA ILE A 266 -8.75 -8.48 -5.68
C ILE A 266 -8.85 -6.96 -5.40
N SER A 267 -8.19 -6.47 -4.36
CA SER A 267 -8.29 -5.09 -3.86
C SER A 267 -6.90 -4.49 -3.78
N VAL A 268 -6.59 -3.60 -4.73
CA VAL A 268 -5.28 -2.97 -4.93
C VAL A 268 -5.49 -1.49 -5.18
N ALA A 269 -4.70 -0.66 -4.51
CA ALA A 269 -4.63 0.78 -4.74
C ALA A 269 -3.36 1.10 -5.55
N LEU A 270 -3.47 2.04 -6.48
CA LEU A 270 -2.39 2.51 -7.34
C LEU A 270 -2.31 4.03 -7.31
N VAL A 271 -1.08 4.56 -7.28
CA VAL A 271 -0.77 5.95 -7.59
C VAL A 271 -0.05 5.97 -8.94
N ASN A 272 -0.53 6.77 -9.89
CA ASN A 272 0.17 6.97 -11.15
C ASN A 272 1.13 8.16 -11.10
N LYS A 273 1.95 8.35 -12.14
CA LYS A 273 2.94 9.44 -12.25
C LYS A 273 2.35 10.84 -12.18
N ALA A 274 1.05 10.99 -12.49
CA ALA A 274 0.33 12.25 -12.34
C ALA A 274 -0.17 12.48 -10.91
N GLY A 275 0.04 11.52 -10.00
CA GLY A 275 -0.45 11.57 -8.63
C GLY A 275 -1.93 11.25 -8.48
N LEU A 276 -2.54 10.59 -9.48
CA LEU A 276 -3.92 10.15 -9.42
C LEU A 276 -4.01 8.76 -8.77
N LEU A 277 -5.00 8.62 -7.89
CA LEU A 277 -5.29 7.37 -7.16
C LEU A 277 -6.37 6.55 -7.86
N SER A 278 -6.05 5.29 -8.15
CA SER A 278 -7.00 4.30 -8.65
C SER A 278 -7.16 3.17 -7.65
N LEU A 279 -8.40 2.77 -7.38
CA LEU A 279 -8.71 1.63 -6.53
C LEU A 279 -9.33 0.55 -7.40
N SER A 280 -8.85 -0.68 -7.28
CA SER A 280 -9.55 -1.80 -7.91
C SER A 280 -10.88 -1.98 -7.18
N SER A 281 -11.96 -2.02 -7.95
CA SER A 281 -13.28 -2.37 -7.46
C SER A 281 -13.70 -3.67 -8.15
N GLN A 282 -14.55 -4.47 -7.52
CA GLN A 282 -15.24 -5.53 -8.25
C GLN A 282 -16.57 -4.97 -8.75
N ALA A 283 -16.57 -4.57 -10.01
CA ALA A 283 -17.72 -4.08 -10.75
C ALA A 283 -17.63 -4.57 -12.20
N ASN A 284 -18.00 -5.84 -12.40
CA ASN A 284 -18.61 -6.38 -13.63
C ASN A 284 -17.96 -6.13 -15.01
N GLN A 285 -16.70 -5.72 -15.12
CA GLN A 285 -16.05 -5.60 -16.43
C GLN A 285 -14.84 -6.52 -16.57
N GLN A 286 -15.01 -7.49 -17.47
CA GLN A 286 -14.06 -8.53 -17.83
C GLN A 286 -13.13 -7.98 -18.91
N LYS A 287 -11.82 -8.01 -18.70
CA LYS A 287 -10.82 -7.78 -19.75
C LYS A 287 -9.68 -8.78 -19.61
N PRO A 288 -9.06 -9.27 -20.70
CA PRO A 288 -7.99 -10.27 -20.65
C PRO A 288 -6.74 -9.82 -19.85
N VAL A 289 -5.82 -10.74 -19.59
CA VAL A 289 -4.48 -10.52 -19.01
C VAL A 289 -3.50 -11.19 -19.93
N SER A 290 -2.38 -10.52 -20.19
CA SER A 290 -1.29 -11.04 -21.02
C SER A 290 -0.13 -11.53 -20.16
N TYR A 291 0.49 -12.64 -20.55
CA TYR A 291 1.66 -13.20 -19.86
C TYR A 291 2.90 -12.31 -20.09
N THR A 292 3.67 -12.05 -19.03
CA THR A 292 4.98 -11.42 -19.15
C THR A 292 6.01 -12.54 -19.31
N GLY A 293 6.64 -12.57 -20.49
CA GLY A 293 7.65 -13.55 -20.91
C GLY A 293 8.63 -13.94 -19.84
#